data_AF-A0A3S9BCE7-F1
#
_entry.id   AF-A0A3S9BCE7-F1
#
_cell.length_a   1.000
_cell.length_b   1.000
_cell.length_c   1.000
_cell.angle_alpha   90.00
_cell.angle_beta   90.00
_cell.angle_gamma   90.00
#
_symmetry.space_group_name_H-M   'P 1'
#
loop_
_entity.id
_entity.type
_entity.pdbx_description
1 polymer ?
#
loop_
_entity_poly.entity_id
_entity_poly.type
_entity_poly.pdbx_seq_one_letter_code
_entity_poly.pdbx_strand_id
1 'polypeptide(L)'
;MRTDDLIKALDADARSMAMPLGLAWWVAAGAATVIAAAVFWLAIGPRADIATAMHTMRFLAKFVFTIALAASAFALVRALSIPGASTSRAAAWMIAAPLMVAGAVVLELFAVPSTEWGTRLIGSNLVICLTFIPLIGIGPLAIFLAVLRYGAPTRPVLAGTLAGLLAGGLAATFYAAHCFDDSPLFVATWYTIAIAILTVLGALGGRLFVRW
;
A
#
# COMPACT_ATOMS: atom_id res chain seq x y z
N MET A 1 43.06 13.49 -14.73
CA MET A 1 41.75 13.16 -15.35
C MET A 1 41.07 14.47 -15.72
N ARG A 2 40.60 14.62 -16.96
CA ARG A 2 39.82 15.79 -17.37
C ARG A 2 38.36 15.56 -16.97
N THR A 3 37.71 16.60 -16.45
CA THR A 3 36.30 16.57 -16.04
C THR A 3 35.39 16.06 -17.17
N ASP A 4 35.76 16.34 -18.42
CA ASP A 4 35.05 15.88 -19.63
C ASP A 4 35.00 14.35 -19.77
N ASP A 5 36.06 13.67 -19.36
CA ASP A 5 36.14 12.20 -19.42
C ASP A 5 35.25 11.57 -18.33
N LEU A 6 35.17 12.22 -17.17
CA LEU A 6 34.28 11.82 -16.09
C LEU A 6 32.80 12.03 -16.47
N ILE A 7 32.47 13.14 -17.14
CA ILE A 7 31.13 13.44 -17.63
C ILE A 7 30.70 12.43 -18.70
N LYS A 8 31.59 12.08 -19.64
CA LYS A 8 31.31 11.07 -20.66
C LYS A 8 31.12 9.67 -20.08
N ALA A 9 31.93 9.30 -19.07
CA ALA A 9 31.77 8.03 -18.37
C ALA A 9 30.42 7.96 -17.62
N LEU A 10 30.02 9.05 -16.95
CA LEU A 10 28.73 9.15 -16.26
C LEU A 10 27.53 9.14 -17.24
N ASP A 11 27.63 9.80 -18.40
CA ASP A 11 26.56 9.78 -19.42
C ASP A 11 26.43 8.39 -20.06
N ALA A 12 27.54 7.68 -20.30
CA ALA A 12 27.53 6.31 -20.79
C ALA A 12 26.93 5.34 -19.77
N ASP A 13 27.24 5.51 -18.49
CA ASP A 13 26.70 4.68 -17.40
C ASP A 13 25.21 4.96 -17.16
N ALA A 14 24.79 6.23 -17.24
CA ALA A 14 23.37 6.62 -17.16
C ALA A 14 22.53 6.07 -18.31
N ARG A 15 23.11 5.96 -19.52
CA ARG A 15 22.47 5.30 -20.68
C ARG A 15 22.47 3.77 -20.57
N SER A 16 23.32 3.19 -19.71
CA SER A 16 23.39 1.73 -19.49
C SER A 16 22.27 1.19 -18.61
N MET A 17 21.54 2.07 -17.89
CA MET A 17 20.36 1.67 -17.13
C MET A 17 19.28 1.13 -18.07
N ALA A 18 19.06 -0.19 -18.01
CA ALA A 18 18.15 -0.92 -18.92
C ALA A 18 16.69 -0.42 -18.91
N MET A 19 16.24 0.29 -17.87
CA MET A 19 14.89 0.86 -17.81
C MET A 19 14.85 2.17 -17.00
N PRO A 20 14.16 3.22 -17.47
CA PRO A 20 13.97 4.42 -16.66
C PRO A 20 13.14 4.10 -15.41
N LEU A 21 13.58 4.60 -14.25
CA LEU A 21 13.00 4.28 -12.94
C LEU A 21 11.49 4.55 -12.87
N GLY A 22 11.00 5.56 -13.57
CA GLY A 22 9.56 5.85 -13.66
C GLY A 22 8.75 4.72 -14.32
N LEU A 23 9.28 4.11 -15.38
CA LEU A 23 8.64 2.97 -16.04
C LEU A 23 8.74 1.71 -15.16
N ALA A 24 9.88 1.50 -14.51
CA ALA A 24 10.08 0.37 -13.58
C ALA A 24 9.01 0.36 -12.46
N TRP A 25 8.68 1.53 -11.91
CA TRP A 25 7.61 1.66 -10.90
C TRP A 25 6.22 1.29 -11.43
N TRP A 26 5.88 1.68 -12.66
CA TRP A 26 4.59 1.32 -13.27
C TRP A 26 4.49 -0.16 -13.61
N VAL A 27 5.57 -0.74 -14.16
CA VAL A 27 5.66 -2.19 -14.40
C VAL A 27 5.53 -2.96 -13.10
N ALA A 28 6.21 -2.51 -12.03
CA ALA A 28 6.10 -3.12 -10.72
C ALA A 28 4.71 -2.98 -10.11
N ALA A 29 4.05 -1.83 -10.24
CA ALA A 29 2.67 -1.67 -9.80
C ALA A 29 1.72 -2.63 -10.53
N GLY A 30 1.89 -2.79 -11.85
CA GLY A 30 1.14 -3.75 -12.65
C GLY A 30 1.38 -5.20 -12.20
N ALA A 31 2.65 -5.61 -12.10
CA ALA A 31 3.03 -6.94 -11.66
C ALA A 31 2.54 -7.24 -10.23
N ALA A 32 2.69 -6.29 -9.31
CA ALA A 32 2.19 -6.41 -7.94
C ALA A 32 0.66 -6.56 -7.90
N THR A 33 -0.07 -5.82 -8.74
CA THR A 33 -1.53 -5.95 -8.86
C THR A 33 -1.93 -7.33 -9.38
N VAL A 34 -1.23 -7.85 -10.39
CA VAL A 34 -1.49 -9.19 -10.94
C VAL A 34 -1.21 -10.28 -9.90
N ILE A 35 -0.10 -10.19 -9.16
CA ILE A 35 0.21 -11.17 -8.10
C ILE A 35 -0.82 -11.08 -6.97
N ALA A 36 -1.17 -9.88 -6.52
CA ALA A 36 -2.19 -9.69 -5.48
C ALA A 36 -3.54 -10.26 -5.93
N ALA A 37 -3.95 -10.00 -7.17
CA ALA A 37 -5.17 -10.57 -7.75
C ALA A 37 -5.10 -12.10 -7.80
N ALA A 38 -4.00 -12.67 -8.29
CA ALA A 38 -3.83 -14.12 -8.37
C ALA A 38 -3.95 -14.78 -6.99
N VAL A 39 -3.23 -14.26 -5.98
CA VAL A 39 -3.32 -14.77 -4.60
C VAL A 39 -4.74 -14.63 -4.05
N PHE A 40 -5.39 -13.48 -4.26
CA PHE A 40 -6.76 -13.25 -3.82
C PHE A 40 -7.75 -14.26 -4.41
N TRP A 41 -7.74 -14.44 -5.73
CA TRP A 41 -8.66 -15.33 -6.44
C TRP A 41 -8.41 -16.80 -6.14
N LEU A 42 -7.15 -17.21 -5.98
CA LEU A 42 -6.79 -18.59 -5.67
C LEU A 42 -7.09 -18.97 -4.21
N ALA A 43 -7.08 -18.00 -3.30
CA ALA A 43 -7.19 -18.28 -1.87
C ALA A 43 -8.60 -18.09 -1.31
N ILE A 44 -9.24 -16.94 -1.57
CA ILE A 44 -10.50 -16.56 -0.88
C ILE A 44 -11.60 -16.05 -1.81
N GLY A 45 -11.24 -15.38 -2.91
CA GLY A 45 -12.19 -14.80 -3.85
C GLY A 45 -13.13 -13.74 -3.24
N PRO A 46 -14.02 -13.13 -4.06
CA PRO A 46 -15.00 -12.16 -3.58
C PRO A 46 -16.10 -12.81 -2.74
N ARG A 47 -16.74 -12.02 -1.88
CA ARG A 47 -17.93 -12.43 -1.10
C ARG A 47 -19.10 -12.81 -2.02
N ALA A 48 -19.91 -13.78 -1.60
CA ALA A 48 -21.00 -14.32 -2.42
C ALA A 48 -22.09 -13.30 -2.75
N ASP A 49 -22.31 -12.31 -1.87
CA ASP A 49 -23.33 -11.26 -2.00
C ASP A 49 -22.78 -9.95 -2.58
N ILE A 50 -21.61 -9.99 -3.24
CA ILE A 50 -20.91 -8.80 -3.77
C ILE A 50 -21.80 -7.90 -4.62
N ALA A 51 -22.69 -8.48 -5.44
CA ALA A 51 -23.62 -7.73 -6.28
C ALA A 51 -24.55 -6.81 -5.47
N THR A 52 -25.00 -7.27 -4.29
CA THR A 52 -25.81 -6.46 -3.38
C THR A 52 -24.96 -5.49 -2.57
N ALA A 53 -23.78 -5.94 -2.11
CA ALA A 53 -22.87 -5.13 -1.30
C ALA A 53 -22.38 -3.88 -2.04
N MET A 54 -22.17 -3.97 -3.36
CA MET A 54 -21.76 -2.86 -4.24
C MET A 54 -22.71 -1.65 -4.20
N HIS A 55 -23.97 -1.85 -3.84
CA HIS A 55 -24.95 -0.77 -3.70
C HIS A 55 -24.91 -0.10 -2.32
N THR A 56 -24.03 -0.54 -1.42
CA THR A 56 -23.89 0.04 -0.08
C THR A 56 -22.71 1.00 -0.01
N MET A 57 -22.93 2.18 0.59
CA MET A 57 -21.88 3.19 0.78
C MET A 57 -20.71 2.64 1.63
N ARG A 58 -21.01 1.80 2.62
CA ARG A 58 -20.03 1.23 3.55
C ARG A 58 -19.05 0.29 2.86
N PHE A 59 -19.55 -0.56 1.95
CA PHE A 59 -18.70 -1.43 1.13
C PHE A 59 -17.78 -0.59 0.23
N LEU A 60 -18.32 0.37 -0.51
CA LEU A 60 -17.53 1.22 -1.41
C LEU A 60 -16.48 2.04 -0.66
N ALA A 61 -16.80 2.53 0.54
CA ALA A 61 -15.87 3.30 1.36
C ALA A 61 -14.57 2.55 1.65
N LYS A 62 -14.61 1.22 1.84
CA LYS A 62 -13.40 0.39 2.02
C LYS A 62 -12.43 0.57 0.85
N PHE A 63 -12.94 0.41 -0.37
CA PHE A 63 -12.12 0.54 -1.59
C PHE A 63 -11.56 1.95 -1.71
N VAL A 64 -12.37 2.97 -1.45
CA VAL A 64 -11.91 4.36 -1.53
C VAL A 64 -10.75 4.59 -0.55
N PHE A 65 -10.86 4.11 0.69
CA PHE A 65 -9.80 4.27 1.69
C PHE A 65 -8.52 3.52 1.32
N THR A 66 -8.64 2.26 0.92
CA THR A 66 -7.47 1.42 0.60
C THR A 66 -6.78 1.86 -0.68
N ILE A 67 -7.55 2.28 -1.70
CA ILE A 67 -7.02 2.84 -2.95
C ILE A 67 -6.37 4.20 -2.70
N ALA A 68 -6.98 5.09 -1.91
CA ALA A 68 -6.38 6.39 -1.57
C ALA A 68 -5.05 6.21 -0.82
N LEU A 69 -4.98 5.24 0.11
CA LEU A 69 -3.75 4.90 0.80
C LEU A 69 -2.68 4.36 -0.16
N ALA A 70 -3.04 3.42 -1.03
CA ALA A 70 -2.12 2.86 -2.01
C ALA A 70 -1.63 3.93 -2.99
N ALA A 71 -2.52 4.77 -3.53
CA ALA A 71 -2.17 5.81 -4.49
C ALA A 71 -1.25 6.88 -3.89
N SER A 72 -1.54 7.35 -2.67
CA SER A 72 -0.69 8.32 -1.97
C SER A 72 0.68 7.73 -1.62
N ALA A 73 0.74 6.49 -1.13
CA ALA A 73 1.99 5.78 -0.87
C ALA A 73 2.80 5.56 -2.16
N PHE A 74 2.16 5.19 -3.27
CA PHE A 74 2.80 5.03 -4.58
C PHE A 74 3.42 6.34 -5.08
N ALA A 75 2.67 7.44 -5.00
CA ALA A 75 3.17 8.74 -5.40
C ALA A 75 4.41 9.15 -4.59
N LEU A 76 4.39 8.94 -3.27
CA LEU A 76 5.49 9.32 -2.39
C LEU A 76 6.71 8.41 -2.52
N VAL A 77 6.53 7.09 -2.61
CA VAL A 77 7.66 6.15 -2.75
C VAL A 77 8.38 6.33 -4.09
N ARG A 78 7.63 6.58 -5.17
CA ARG A 78 8.20 6.89 -6.49
C ARG A 78 8.99 8.20 -6.45
N ALA A 79 8.46 9.24 -5.80
CA ALA A 79 9.16 10.51 -5.65
C ALA A 79 10.44 10.37 -4.81
N LEU A 80 10.42 9.59 -3.72
CA LEU A 80 11.59 9.32 -2.89
C LEU A 80 12.67 8.47 -3.57
N SER A 81 12.30 7.73 -4.60
CA SER A 81 13.24 6.92 -5.38
C SER A 81 14.05 7.75 -6.38
N ILE A 82 13.64 9.00 -6.66
CA ILE A 82 14.33 9.90 -7.58
C ILE A 82 15.13 10.92 -6.76
N PRO A 83 16.48 10.91 -6.82
CA PRO A 83 17.30 11.89 -6.12
C PRO A 83 16.92 13.34 -6.50
N GLY A 84 16.76 14.21 -5.51
CA GLY A 84 16.44 15.64 -5.72
C GLY A 84 14.99 15.96 -6.08
N ALA A 85 14.10 14.98 -6.19
CA ALA A 85 12.68 15.23 -6.45
C ALA A 85 11.97 15.86 -5.24
N SER A 86 11.03 16.78 -5.49
CA SER A 86 10.22 17.39 -4.42
C SER A 86 9.22 16.39 -3.85
N THR A 87 9.33 16.07 -2.56
CA THR A 87 8.44 15.10 -1.88
C THR A 87 7.31 15.75 -1.09
N SER A 88 7.34 17.07 -0.85
CA SER A 88 6.41 17.78 0.04
C SER A 88 4.93 17.58 -0.32
N ARG A 89 4.57 17.78 -1.60
CA ARG A 89 3.18 17.60 -2.06
C ARG A 89 2.71 16.15 -1.94
N ALA A 90 3.54 15.19 -2.34
CA ALA A 90 3.22 13.78 -2.23
C ALA A 90 3.09 13.33 -0.77
N ALA A 91 3.92 13.87 0.12
CA ALA A 91 3.84 13.63 1.56
C ALA A 91 2.57 14.22 2.17
N ALA A 92 2.14 15.41 1.74
CA ALA A 92 0.88 15.99 2.20
C ALA A 92 -0.34 15.10 1.86
N TRP A 93 -0.34 14.44 0.70
CA TRP A 93 -1.42 13.54 0.30
C TRP A 93 -1.55 12.28 1.17
N MET A 94 -0.52 11.89 1.92
CA MET A 94 -0.58 10.74 2.84
C MET A 94 -1.63 10.93 3.95
N ILE A 95 -2.01 12.18 4.26
CA ILE A 95 -3.01 12.47 5.30
C ILE A 95 -4.44 12.18 4.83
N ALA A 96 -4.66 12.04 3.52
CA ALA A 96 -6.00 11.88 2.95
C ALA A 96 -6.69 10.60 3.46
N ALA A 97 -6.04 9.43 3.33
CA ALA A 97 -6.61 8.17 3.78
C ALA A 97 -6.94 8.15 5.30
N PRO A 98 -6.02 8.57 6.20
CA PRO A 98 -6.32 8.69 7.63
C PRO A 98 -7.49 9.61 7.94
N LEU A 99 -7.61 10.77 7.28
CA LEU A 99 -8.72 11.70 7.50
C LEU A 99 -10.06 11.10 7.05
N MET A 100 -10.06 10.38 5.93
CA MET A 100 -11.27 9.72 5.42
C MET A 100 -11.76 8.64 6.38
N VAL A 101 -10.84 7.80 6.90
CA VAL A 101 -11.16 6.77 7.90
C VAL A 101 -11.64 7.42 9.20
N ALA A 102 -10.96 8.45 9.69
CA ALA A 102 -11.34 9.17 10.90
C ALA A 102 -12.75 9.78 10.77
N GLY A 103 -13.06 10.42 9.65
CA GLY A 103 -14.40 10.94 9.36
C GLY A 103 -15.47 9.85 9.36
N ALA A 104 -15.19 8.70 8.72
CA ALA A 104 -16.12 7.58 8.68
C ALA A 104 -16.35 6.94 10.06
N VAL A 105 -15.31 6.85 10.89
CA VAL A 105 -15.42 6.41 12.29
C VAL A 105 -16.27 7.37 13.10
N VAL A 106 -16.03 8.67 13.01
CA VAL A 106 -16.83 9.69 13.70
C VAL A 106 -18.30 9.57 13.31
N LEU A 107 -18.60 9.47 12.01
CA LEU A 107 -19.96 9.28 11.52
C LEU A 107 -20.60 7.98 12.06
N GLU A 108 -19.83 6.89 12.15
CA GLU A 108 -20.32 5.63 12.72
C GLU A 108 -20.63 5.74 14.22
N LEU A 109 -19.78 6.41 15.00
CA LEU A 109 -19.99 6.63 16.43
C LEU A 109 -21.26 7.46 16.71
N PHE A 110 -21.62 8.39 15.82
CA PHE A 110 -22.88 9.14 15.92
C PHE A 110 -24.10 8.33 15.47
N ALA A 111 -23.93 7.44 14.48
CA ALA A 111 -25.05 6.71 13.88
C ALA A 111 -25.41 5.42 14.63
N VAL A 112 -24.53 4.90 15.49
CA VAL A 112 -24.67 3.57 16.12
C VAL A 112 -24.66 3.71 17.64
N PRO A 113 -25.58 3.04 18.38
CA PRO A 113 -25.56 3.01 19.84
C PRO A 113 -24.22 2.50 20.40
N SER A 114 -23.76 3.09 21.51
CA SER A 114 -22.46 2.77 22.12
C SER A 114 -22.31 1.33 22.56
N THR A 115 -23.42 0.65 22.85
CA THR A 115 -23.47 -0.78 23.19
C THR A 115 -23.05 -1.69 22.02
N GLU A 116 -23.17 -1.23 20.78
CA GLU A 116 -22.80 -2.01 19.58
C GLU A 116 -21.37 -1.74 19.10
N TRP A 117 -20.70 -0.72 19.61
CA TRP A 117 -19.37 -0.32 19.12
C TRP A 117 -18.34 -1.46 19.25
N GLY A 118 -18.34 -2.17 20.38
CA GLY A 118 -17.45 -3.31 20.60
C GLY A 118 -17.67 -4.44 19.58
N THR A 119 -18.93 -4.81 19.35
CA THR A 119 -19.29 -5.84 18.37
C THR A 119 -18.87 -5.45 16.96
N ARG A 120 -19.09 -4.20 16.55
CA ARG A 120 -18.69 -3.70 15.23
C ARG A 120 -17.18 -3.53 15.07
N LEU A 121 -16.48 -3.20 16.15
CA LEU A 121 -15.03 -3.12 16.15
C LEU A 121 -14.41 -4.50 16.03
N ILE A 122 -14.85 -5.49 16.82
CA ILE A 122 -14.31 -6.86 16.79
C ILE A 122 -14.66 -7.54 15.45
N GLY A 123 -15.90 -7.38 14.97
CA GLY A 123 -16.38 -8.03 13.76
C GLY A 123 -16.31 -9.55 13.82
N SER A 124 -16.47 -10.19 12.66
CA SER A 124 -16.42 -11.66 12.52
C SER A 124 -15.18 -12.14 11.77
N ASN A 125 -14.53 -11.28 11.00
CA ASN A 125 -13.46 -11.63 10.07
C ASN A 125 -12.07 -11.16 10.54
N LEU A 126 -11.88 -10.81 11.82
CA LEU A 126 -10.62 -10.23 12.31
C LEU A 126 -9.40 -11.14 12.07
N VAL A 127 -9.54 -12.45 12.30
CA VAL A 127 -8.44 -13.42 12.08
C VAL A 127 -8.16 -13.57 10.59
N ILE A 128 -9.23 -13.55 9.77
CA ILE A 128 -9.15 -13.68 8.32
C ILE A 128 -8.43 -12.46 7.74
N CYS A 129 -8.77 -11.24 8.15
CA CYS A 129 -8.12 -10.04 7.62
C CYS A 129 -6.65 -9.94 8.02
N LEU A 130 -6.32 -10.28 9.28
CA LEU A 130 -4.94 -10.28 9.78
C LEU A 130 -4.06 -11.34 9.11
N THR A 131 -4.66 -12.38 8.52
CA THR A 131 -3.94 -13.43 7.81
C THR A 131 -3.82 -13.12 6.31
N PHE A 132 -4.95 -12.80 5.67
CA PHE A 132 -5.00 -12.68 4.21
C PHE A 132 -4.46 -11.35 3.68
N ILE A 133 -4.58 -10.24 4.40
CA ILE A 133 -3.97 -8.98 3.95
C ILE A 133 -2.43 -9.12 3.86
N PRO A 134 -1.72 -9.62 4.89
CA PRO A 134 -0.29 -9.90 4.75
C PRO A 134 0.01 -10.95 3.68
N LEU A 135 -0.75 -12.05 3.60
CA LEU A 135 -0.53 -13.09 2.60
C LEU A 135 -0.61 -12.56 1.16
N ILE A 136 -1.64 -11.76 0.87
CA ILE A 136 -1.81 -11.09 -0.43
C ILE A 136 -0.71 -10.05 -0.66
N GLY A 137 -0.28 -9.34 0.39
CA GLY A 137 0.64 -8.21 0.30
C GLY A 137 2.14 -8.55 0.30
N ILE A 138 2.56 -9.74 0.74
CA ILE A 138 3.99 -10.13 0.77
C ILE A 138 4.59 -10.16 -0.65
N GLY A 139 3.86 -10.67 -1.64
CA GLY A 139 4.28 -10.67 -3.04
C GLY A 139 4.50 -9.27 -3.61
N PRO A 140 3.48 -8.37 -3.57
CA PRO A 140 3.62 -6.95 -3.87
C PRO A 140 4.80 -6.28 -3.15
N LEU A 141 4.97 -6.54 -1.86
CA LEU A 141 6.06 -5.97 -1.08
C LEU A 141 7.43 -6.37 -1.63
N ALA A 142 7.62 -7.65 -1.95
CA ALA A 142 8.87 -8.14 -2.54
C ALA A 142 9.19 -7.44 -3.88
N ILE A 143 8.19 -7.25 -4.74
CA ILE A 143 8.34 -6.51 -5.99
C ILE A 143 8.77 -5.06 -5.74
N PHE A 144 8.09 -4.36 -4.82
CA PHE A 144 8.42 -2.96 -4.54
C PHE A 144 9.80 -2.79 -3.91
N LEU A 145 10.22 -3.70 -3.04
CA LEU A 145 11.59 -3.71 -2.49
C LEU A 145 12.64 -3.96 -3.59
N ALA A 146 12.35 -4.81 -4.57
CA ALA A 146 13.24 -5.05 -5.70
C ALA A 146 13.43 -3.78 -6.56
N VAL A 147 12.36 -3.05 -6.86
CA VAL A 147 12.46 -1.75 -7.57
C VAL A 147 13.18 -0.70 -6.74
N LEU A 148 12.96 -0.67 -5.43
CA LEU A 148 13.68 0.24 -4.55
C LEU A 148 15.18 -0.01 -4.54
N ARG A 149 15.60 -1.27 -4.58
CA ARG A 149 17.03 -1.60 -4.71
C ARG A 149 17.61 -1.06 -6.01
N TYR A 150 16.85 -1.08 -7.10
CA TYR A 150 17.25 -0.50 -8.39
C TYR A 150 17.40 1.04 -8.37
N GLY A 151 16.54 1.74 -7.62
CA GLY A 151 16.53 3.20 -7.56
C GLY A 151 17.54 3.85 -6.59
N ALA A 152 18.24 3.06 -5.76
CA ALA A 152 19.22 3.54 -4.77
C ALA A 152 18.73 4.73 -3.89
N PRO A 153 17.62 4.59 -3.15
CA PRO A 153 17.04 5.68 -2.37
C PRO A 153 17.98 6.12 -1.23
N THR A 154 18.07 7.42 -1.01
CA THR A 154 18.88 8.03 0.08
C THR A 154 18.38 7.69 1.48
N ARG A 155 17.11 7.26 1.60
CA ARG A 155 16.46 6.89 2.88
C ARG A 155 15.82 5.50 2.76
N PRO A 156 16.60 4.41 2.83
CA PRO A 156 16.13 3.07 2.51
C PRO A 156 15.03 2.57 3.46
N VAL A 157 15.07 2.93 4.74
CA VAL A 157 14.03 2.56 5.72
C VAL A 157 12.70 3.25 5.40
N LEU A 158 12.73 4.57 5.12
CA LEU A 158 11.53 5.32 4.78
C LEU A 158 10.92 4.84 3.45
N ALA A 159 11.75 4.61 2.44
CA ALA A 159 11.31 4.04 1.18
C ALA A 159 10.67 2.65 1.38
N GLY A 160 11.29 1.80 2.21
CA GLY A 160 10.75 0.50 2.60
C GLY A 160 9.42 0.59 3.35
N THR A 161 9.27 1.53 4.30
CA THR A 161 7.98 1.75 5.00
C THR A 161 6.86 2.09 4.02
N LEU A 162 7.14 2.92 3.02
CA LEU A 162 6.16 3.34 2.02
C LEU A 162 5.84 2.22 1.02
N ALA A 163 6.83 1.40 0.66
CA ALA A 163 6.59 0.18 -0.10
C ALA A 163 5.68 -0.80 0.67
N GLY A 164 5.87 -0.92 1.99
CA GLY A 164 4.98 -1.70 2.87
C GLY A 164 3.57 -1.13 2.95
N LEU A 165 3.42 0.19 3.09
CA LEU A 165 2.11 0.86 3.03
C LEU A 165 1.42 0.67 1.69
N LEU A 166 2.16 0.80 0.58
CA LEU A 166 1.65 0.56 -0.77
C LEU A 166 1.18 -0.88 -0.94
N ALA A 167 2.00 -1.86 -0.55
CA ALA A 167 1.66 -3.28 -0.60
C ALA A 167 0.43 -3.59 0.27
N GLY A 168 0.37 -3.02 1.47
CA GLY A 168 -0.77 -3.17 2.37
C GLY A 168 -2.06 -2.55 1.84
N GLY A 169 -2.01 -1.33 1.29
CA GLY A 169 -3.16 -0.68 0.66
C GLY A 169 -3.67 -1.47 -0.55
N LEU A 170 -2.77 -1.98 -1.39
CA LEU A 170 -3.12 -2.83 -2.53
C LEU A 170 -3.78 -4.14 -2.06
N ALA A 171 -3.16 -4.85 -1.11
CA ALA A 171 -3.69 -6.10 -0.57
C ALA A 171 -5.05 -5.91 0.12
N ALA A 172 -5.18 -4.83 0.91
CA ALA A 172 -6.43 -4.48 1.58
C ALA A 172 -7.55 -4.12 0.58
N THR A 173 -7.22 -3.57 -0.59
CA THR A 173 -8.18 -3.31 -1.67
C THR A 173 -8.76 -4.62 -2.21
N PHE A 174 -7.93 -5.63 -2.43
CA PHE A 174 -8.43 -6.96 -2.82
C PHE A 174 -9.22 -7.61 -1.69
N TYR A 175 -8.70 -7.59 -0.46
CA TYR A 175 -9.38 -8.18 0.69
C TYR A 175 -10.74 -7.53 1.00
N ALA A 176 -10.90 -6.23 0.72
CA ALA A 176 -12.19 -5.53 0.84
C ALA A 176 -13.32 -6.17 0.01
N ALA A 177 -13.00 -6.83 -1.10
CA ALA A 177 -13.99 -7.55 -1.91
C ALA A 177 -14.47 -8.87 -1.26
N HIS A 178 -13.74 -9.41 -0.29
CA HIS A 178 -14.10 -10.62 0.45
C HIS A 178 -14.76 -10.33 1.80
N CYS A 179 -14.32 -9.28 2.49
CA CYS A 179 -14.73 -9.04 3.88
C CYS A 179 -16.19 -8.58 4.02
N PHE A 180 -16.95 -9.28 4.85
CA PHE A 180 -18.35 -8.95 5.17
C PHE A 180 -18.50 -7.84 6.23
N ASP A 181 -17.47 -7.58 7.06
CA ASP A 181 -17.53 -6.57 8.12
C ASP A 181 -17.34 -5.15 7.56
N ASP A 182 -18.45 -4.51 7.17
CA ASP A 182 -18.45 -3.17 6.52
C ASP A 182 -18.41 -1.98 7.49
N SER A 183 -18.08 -2.21 8.77
CA SER A 183 -17.95 -1.14 9.77
C SER A 183 -16.64 -0.35 9.60
N PRO A 184 -16.70 1.00 9.50
CA PRO A 184 -15.53 1.87 9.64
C PRO A 184 -14.66 1.58 10.88
N LEU A 185 -15.25 1.24 12.04
CA LEU A 185 -14.48 0.86 13.24
C LEU A 185 -13.62 -0.39 13.00
N PHE A 186 -14.18 -1.41 12.35
CA PHE A 186 -13.46 -2.62 11.98
C PHE A 186 -12.29 -2.31 11.05
N VAL A 187 -12.54 -1.55 9.99
CA VAL A 187 -11.52 -1.18 8.98
C VAL A 187 -10.42 -0.35 9.64
N ALA A 188 -10.78 0.68 10.40
CA ALA A 188 -9.83 1.56 11.07
C ALA A 188 -8.90 0.80 12.03
N THR A 189 -9.40 -0.26 12.65
CA THR A 189 -8.64 -1.05 13.61
C THR A 189 -7.84 -2.14 12.91
N TRP A 190 -8.52 -3.10 12.26
CA TRP A 190 -7.89 -4.34 11.83
C TRP A 190 -7.20 -4.24 10.48
N TYR A 191 -7.73 -3.47 9.52
CA TYR A 191 -7.01 -3.26 8.26
C TYR A 191 -5.73 -2.47 8.54
N THR A 192 -5.79 -1.46 9.41
CA THR A 192 -4.61 -0.69 9.81
C THR A 192 -3.56 -1.57 10.47
N ILE A 193 -3.94 -2.47 11.37
CA ILE A 193 -2.99 -3.43 11.99
C ILE A 193 -2.37 -4.34 10.93
N ALA A 194 -3.19 -4.91 10.03
CA ALA A 194 -2.68 -5.79 8.98
C ALA A 194 -1.73 -5.07 8.01
N ILE A 195 -2.05 -3.82 7.66
CA ILE A 195 -1.19 -2.96 6.83
C ILE A 195 0.09 -2.58 7.59
N ALA A 196 0.00 -2.34 8.91
CA ALA A 196 1.15 -2.04 9.74
C ALA A 196 2.16 -3.19 9.76
N ILE A 197 1.71 -4.46 9.71
CA ILE A 197 2.60 -5.63 9.57
C ILE A 197 3.43 -5.49 8.30
N LEU A 198 2.81 -5.26 7.14
CA LEU A 198 3.52 -5.07 5.88
C LEU A 198 4.40 -3.81 5.87
N THR A 199 3.98 -2.75 6.55
CA THR A 199 4.75 -1.50 6.72
C THR A 199 6.04 -1.75 7.50
N VAL A 200 5.96 -2.51 8.60
CA VAL A 200 7.13 -2.90 9.40
C VAL A 200 8.04 -3.84 8.61
N LEU A 201 7.48 -4.85 7.93
CA LEU A 201 8.24 -5.74 7.06
C LEU A 201 8.95 -4.97 5.94
N GLY A 202 8.28 -3.99 5.35
CA GLY A 202 8.87 -3.10 4.35
C GLY A 202 9.99 -2.24 4.93
N ALA A 203 9.84 -1.70 6.15
CA ALA A 203 10.89 -0.95 6.83
C ALA A 203 12.14 -1.80 7.07
N LEU A 204 11.94 -3.04 7.55
CA LEU A 204 12.99 -4.03 7.77
C LEU A 204 13.64 -4.45 6.45
N GLY A 205 12.84 -4.71 5.41
CA GLY A 205 13.32 -5.06 4.08
C GLY A 205 14.12 -3.94 3.43
N GLY A 206 13.67 -2.69 3.58
CA GLY A 206 14.42 -1.50 3.17
C GLY A 206 15.76 -1.40 3.91
N ARG A 207 15.76 -1.65 5.22
CA ARG A 207 16.98 -1.70 6.03
C ARG A 207 17.95 -2.82 5.60
N LEU A 208 17.45 -4.00 5.23
CA LEU A 208 18.32 -5.17 5.01
C LEU A 208 18.77 -5.31 3.54
N PHE A 209 17.92 -4.96 2.58
CA PHE A 209 18.13 -5.31 1.17
C PHE A 209 18.30 -4.10 0.23
N VAL A 210 17.92 -2.89 0.68
CA VAL A 210 17.95 -1.66 -0.15
C VAL A 210 19.13 -0.75 0.25
N ARG A 211 19.93 -1.15 1.24
CA ARG A 211 21.16 -0.43 1.59
C ARG A 211 22.25 -0.70 0.55
N TRP A 212 22.90 0.39 0.13
CA TRP A 212 24.13 0.40 -0.65
C TRP A 212 25.31 0.65 0.27
#